data_AF-A0A7V9B7P4-F1
#
_entry.id   AF-A0A7V9B7P4-F1
#
_cell.length_a   1.000
_cell.length_b   1.000
_cell.length_c   1.000
_cell.angle_alpha   90.00
_cell.angle_beta   90.00
_cell.angle_gamma   90.00
#
_symmetry.space_group_name_H-M   'P 1'
#
loop_
_entity.id
_entity.type
_entity.pdbx_description
1 polymer ?
#
loop_
_entity_poly.entity_id
_entity_poly.type
_entity_poly.pdbx_seq_one_letter_code
_entity_poly.pdbx_strand_id
1 'polypeptide(L)'
;MDAGAAAEIMVVDGDVEVVVGRITAVPLDLAVVDGLARIQLEAHRLGCSIRLRQVDADLVALLDLVGLAGLLAGRPCSALEPVGEAEGLEQLRVEEVVEPDDLAL
;
A
#
# COMPACT_ATOMS: atom_id res chain seq x y z
N MET A 1 -0.54 31.55 -4.36
CA MET A 1 -1.28 30.39 -3.87
C MET A 1 -0.25 29.54 -3.16
N ASP A 2 -0.32 29.49 -1.83
CA ASP A 2 0.36 28.43 -1.10
C ASP A 2 -0.26 27.13 -1.64
N ALA A 3 0.51 26.33 -2.37
CA ALA A 3 0.01 25.05 -2.86
C ALA A 3 -0.09 24.15 -1.63
N GLY A 4 -1.23 24.26 -0.93
CA GLY A 4 -1.53 23.43 0.22
C GLY A 4 -1.36 21.96 -0.17
N ALA A 5 -0.78 21.17 0.73
CA ALA A 5 -0.72 19.74 0.52
C ALA A 5 -2.14 19.19 0.47
N ALA A 6 -2.44 18.38 -0.55
CA ALA A 6 -3.71 17.68 -0.70
C ALA A 6 -3.94 16.64 0.40
N ALA A 7 -2.88 16.17 1.06
CA ALA A 7 -2.93 15.37 2.28
C ALA A 7 -1.55 15.29 2.96
N GLU A 8 -1.55 15.07 4.28
CA GLU A 8 -0.39 14.58 5.03
C GLU A 8 -0.46 13.06 5.17
N ILE A 9 0.66 12.38 4.93
CA ILE A 9 0.79 10.93 5.09
C ILE A 9 1.40 10.65 6.46
N MET A 10 0.71 9.85 7.24
CA MET A 10 1.11 9.42 8.57
C MET A 10 1.37 7.92 8.56
N VAL A 11 2.45 7.48 9.19
CA VAL A 11 2.62 6.07 9.57
C VAL A 11 2.15 5.89 11.01
N VAL A 12 1.40 4.82 11.25
CA VAL A 12 0.86 4.43 12.54
C VAL A 12 1.47 3.10 12.96
N ASP A 13 2.11 3.09 14.12
CA ASP A 13 2.64 1.90 14.81
C ASP A 13 2.11 1.88 16.24
N GLY A 14 1.10 1.04 16.49
CA GLY A 14 0.33 1.06 17.73
C GLY A 14 -0.30 2.44 17.99
N ASP A 15 0.11 3.09 19.08
CA ASP A 15 -0.34 4.44 19.47
C ASP A 15 0.57 5.56 18.95
N VAL A 16 1.63 5.22 18.21
CA VAL A 16 2.60 6.19 17.67
C VAL A 16 2.18 6.59 16.26
N GLU A 17 1.97 7.89 16.06
CA GLU A 17 1.66 8.48 14.76
C GLU A 17 2.78 9.43 14.32
N VAL A 18 3.39 9.19 13.15
CA VAL A 18 4.49 10.02 12.61
C VAL A 18 4.14 10.49 11.21
N VAL A 19 4.27 11.80 10.96
CA VAL A 19 4.15 12.37 9.60
C VAL A 19 5.41 12.00 8.82
N VAL A 20 5.24 11.25 7.73
CA VAL A 20 6.34 10.78 6.88
C VAL A 20 6.41 11.49 5.53
N GLY A 21 5.35 12.20 5.15
CA GLY A 21 5.31 12.88 3.86
C GLY A 21 4.05 13.69 3.64
N ARG A 22 3.99 14.34 2.48
CA ARG A 22 2.86 15.15 2.02
C ARG A 22 2.58 14.88 0.56
N ILE A 23 1.30 14.87 0.19
CA ILE A 23 0.86 14.83 -1.20
C ILE A 23 0.66 16.26 -1.64
N THR A 24 1.47 16.73 -2.59
CA THR A 24 1.37 18.09 -3.15
C THR A 24 1.07 18.07 -4.65
N ALA A 25 0.98 16.88 -5.25
CA ALA A 25 0.77 16.73 -6.69
C ALA A 25 -0.68 17.02 -7.06
N VAL A 26 -0.86 17.85 -8.10
CA VAL A 26 -2.15 18.16 -8.73
C VAL A 26 -1.95 18.08 -10.25
N PRO A 27 -2.85 17.44 -11.02
CA PRO A 27 -4.09 16.80 -10.59
C PRO A 27 -3.85 15.51 -9.81
N LEU A 28 -4.78 15.19 -8.91
CA LEU A 28 -4.81 13.91 -8.20
C LEU A 28 -5.39 12.86 -9.14
N ASP A 29 -4.62 11.83 -9.43
CA ASP A 29 -4.98 10.76 -10.35
C ASP A 29 -4.81 9.37 -9.73
N LEU A 30 -5.11 8.34 -10.52
CA LEU A 30 -4.99 6.95 -10.07
C LEU A 30 -3.55 6.52 -9.80
N ALA A 31 -2.54 7.21 -10.32
CA ALA A 31 -1.14 6.88 -10.02
C ALA A 31 -0.80 7.29 -8.57
N VAL A 32 -1.32 8.42 -8.10
CA VAL A 32 -1.20 8.81 -6.67
C VAL A 32 -1.88 7.79 -5.77
N VAL A 33 -3.06 7.31 -6.16
CA VAL A 33 -3.82 6.29 -5.43
C VAL A 33 -3.08 4.94 -5.38
N ASP A 34 -2.53 4.47 -6.50
CA ASP A 34 -1.71 3.25 -6.55
C ASP A 34 -0.48 3.37 -5.64
N GLY A 35 0.18 4.53 -5.64
CA GLY A 35 1.29 4.82 -4.73
C GLY A 35 0.89 4.68 -3.26
N LEU A 36 -0.27 5.23 -2.87
CA LEU A 36 -0.79 5.10 -1.50
C LEU A 36 -1.12 3.66 -1.14
N ALA A 37 -1.74 2.90 -2.04
CA ALA A 37 -2.04 1.49 -1.83
C ALA A 37 -0.77 0.66 -1.61
N ARG A 38 0.28 0.92 -2.42
CA ARG A 38 1.58 0.26 -2.24
C ARG A 38 2.25 0.63 -0.92
N ILE A 39 2.22 1.90 -0.54
CA ILE A 39 2.77 2.34 0.76
C ILE A 39 2.01 1.66 1.91
N GLN A 40 0.69 1.58 1.85
CA GLN A 40 -0.12 0.87 2.85
C GLN A 40 0.27 -0.61 2.93
N LEU A 41 0.49 -1.27 1.79
CA LEU A 41 0.90 -2.66 1.74
C LEU A 41 2.29 -2.88 2.37
N GLU A 42 3.27 -2.04 2.04
CA GLU A 42 4.61 -2.14 2.64
C GLU A 42 4.59 -1.81 4.13
N ALA A 43 3.79 -0.83 4.57
CA ALA A 43 3.60 -0.54 5.98
C ALA A 43 3.00 -1.75 6.72
N HIS A 44 1.98 -2.40 6.15
CA HIS A 44 1.39 -3.62 6.73
C HIS A 44 2.37 -4.77 6.88
N ARG A 45 3.25 -4.97 5.88
CA ARG A 45 4.31 -6.00 5.96
C ARG A 45 5.29 -5.75 7.11
N LEU A 46 5.43 -4.50 7.52
CA LEU A 46 6.26 -4.08 8.65
C LEU A 46 5.48 -4.02 9.98
N GLY A 47 4.19 -4.39 9.99
CA GLY A 47 3.33 -4.32 11.17
C GLY A 47 2.73 -2.93 11.43
N CYS A 48 2.95 -1.97 10.53
CA CYS A 48 2.44 -0.62 10.60
C CYS A 48 1.22 -0.42 9.68
N SER A 49 0.62 0.77 9.71
CA SER A 49 -0.36 1.20 8.71
C SER A 49 -0.11 2.66 8.32
N ILE A 50 -0.73 3.14 7.23
CA ILE A 50 -0.74 4.57 6.92
C ILE A 50 -2.13 5.18 7.14
N ARG A 51 -2.13 6.47 7.47
CA ARG A 51 -3.33 7.30 7.53
C ARG A 51 -3.08 8.64 6.85
N LEU A 52 -4.14 9.20 6.29
CA LEU A 52 -4.14 10.49 5.62
C LEU A 52 -4.88 11.51 6.48
N ARG A 53 -4.24 12.66 6.70
CA ARG A 53 -4.78 13.81 7.43
C ARG A 53 -4.81 15.03 6.53
N GLN A 54 -5.68 16.00 6.85
CA GLN A 54 -5.86 17.25 6.09
C GLN A 54 -6.11 16.97 4.60
N VAL A 55 -7.00 16.01 4.32
CA VAL A 55 -7.26 15.52 2.97
C VAL A 55 -8.26 16.44 2.28
N ASP A 56 -7.89 16.92 1.09
CA ASP A 56 -8.77 17.75 0.27
C ASP A 56 -9.97 16.95 -0.27
N ALA A 57 -11.09 17.64 -0.51
CA ALA A 57 -12.36 17.01 -0.89
C ALA A 57 -12.26 16.16 -2.17
N ASP A 58 -11.49 16.60 -3.16
CA ASP A 58 -11.28 15.86 -4.41
C ASP A 58 -10.53 14.53 -4.17
N LEU A 59 -9.55 14.54 -3.26
CA LEU A 59 -8.84 13.32 -2.88
C LEU A 59 -9.74 12.38 -2.08
N VAL A 60 -10.57 12.91 -1.19
CA VAL A 60 -11.58 12.11 -0.47
C VAL A 60 -12.51 11.41 -1.45
N ALA A 61 -13.05 12.13 -2.44
CA ALA A 61 -13.94 11.55 -3.45
C ALA A 61 -13.25 10.46 -4.28
N LEU A 62 -11.99 10.67 -4.65
CA LEU A 62 -11.20 9.69 -5.40
C LEU A 62 -10.92 8.43 -4.56
N LEU A 63 -10.56 8.59 -3.28
CA LEU A 63 -10.33 7.46 -2.36
C LEU A 63 -11.61 6.69 -2.08
N ASP A 64 -12.75 7.37 -1.94
CA ASP A 64 -14.06 6.73 -1.80
C ASP A 64 -14.41 5.94 -3.07
N LEU A 65 -14.16 6.50 -4.26
CA LEU A 65 -14.42 5.85 -5.55
C LEU A 65 -13.62 4.54 -5.72
N VAL A 66 -12.37 4.51 -5.26
CA VAL A 66 -11.49 3.33 -5.40
C VAL A 66 -11.50 2.39 -4.20
N GLY A 67 -12.34 2.66 -3.18
CA GLY A 67 -12.44 1.83 -1.99
C GLY A 67 -11.28 1.98 -0.99
N LEU A 68 -10.47 3.04 -1.09
CA LEU A 68 -9.37 3.35 -0.16
C LEU A 68 -9.76 4.40 0.91
N ALA A 69 -11.07 4.62 1.09
CA ALA A 69 -11.65 5.48 2.13
C ALA A 69 -11.15 5.19 3.55
N GLY A 70 -10.74 3.94 3.82
CA GLY A 70 -10.20 3.50 5.11
C GLY A 70 -8.84 4.13 5.46
N LEU A 71 -8.14 4.73 4.49
CA LEU A 71 -6.89 5.46 4.75
C LEU A 71 -7.13 6.81 5.43
N LEU A 72 -8.34 7.34 5.42
CA LEU A 72 -8.64 8.64 6.04
C LEU A 72 -8.58 8.54 7.57
N ALA A 73 -7.82 9.43 8.21
CA ALA A 73 -7.75 9.48 9.66
C ALA A 73 -9.15 9.62 10.29
N GLY A 74 -9.46 8.76 11.26
CA GLY A 74 -10.77 8.75 11.94
C GLY A 74 -11.82 7.85 11.30
N ARG A 75 -11.57 7.26 10.12
CA ARG A 75 -12.32 6.11 9.62
C ARG A 75 -11.62 4.82 10.09
N PRO A 76 -12.37 3.78 10.50
CA PRO A 76 -11.76 2.47 10.66
C PRO A 76 -11.17 2.07 9.31
N CYS A 77 -9.93 1.61 9.31
CA CYS A 77 -9.41 0.91 8.14
C CYS A 77 -10.33 -0.29 7.97
N SER A 78 -11.23 -0.28 6.97
CA SER A 78 -11.67 -1.53 6.37
C SER A 78 -10.37 -2.19 6.00
N ALA A 79 -9.95 -3.21 6.75
CA ALA A 79 -8.79 -3.98 6.39
C ALA A 79 -8.95 -4.25 4.89
N LEU A 80 -7.94 -3.96 4.10
CA LEU A 80 -7.82 -4.61 2.82
C LEU A 80 -7.73 -6.08 3.20
N GLU A 81 -8.90 -6.71 3.36
CA GLU A 81 -9.00 -8.14 3.51
C GLU A 81 -8.21 -8.66 2.31
N PRO A 82 -7.20 -9.50 2.51
CA PRO A 82 -6.49 -10.09 1.39
C PRO A 82 -7.52 -10.88 0.58
N VAL A 83 -8.14 -10.24 -0.43
CA VAL A 83 -9.03 -10.88 -1.41
C VAL A 83 -8.13 -11.58 -2.42
N GLY A 84 -7.47 -12.59 -1.90
CA GLY A 84 -6.22 -13.09 -2.40
C GLY A 84 -5.48 -13.63 -1.20
N GLU A 85 -5.99 -14.73 -0.65
CA GLU A 85 -5.07 -15.77 -0.22
C GLU A 85 -3.98 -15.80 -1.28
N ALA A 86 -2.72 -15.56 -0.91
CA ALA A 86 -1.65 -15.95 -1.80
C ALA A 86 -1.96 -17.41 -2.10
N GLU A 87 -2.42 -17.72 -3.33
CA GLU A 87 -2.54 -19.10 -3.78
C GLU A 87 -1.21 -19.68 -3.36
N GLY A 88 -1.26 -20.54 -2.34
CA GLY A 88 -0.06 -21.06 -1.72
C GLY A 88 0.70 -21.58 -2.91
N LEU A 89 1.83 -20.94 -3.23
CA LEU A 89 2.70 -21.43 -4.29
C LEU A 89 2.95 -22.85 -3.83
N GLU A 90 2.26 -23.79 -4.45
CA GLU A 90 2.64 -25.17 -4.44
C GLU A 90 4.05 -25.04 -4.97
N GLN A 91 5.02 -25.07 -4.05
CA GLN A 91 6.41 -25.14 -4.39
C GLN A 91 6.51 -26.50 -5.03
N LEU A 92 6.19 -26.57 -6.33
CA LEU A 92 6.58 -27.63 -7.20
C LEU A 92 8.09 -27.57 -7.12
N ARG A 93 8.62 -28.41 -6.23
CA ARG A 93 10.03 -28.73 -6.17
C ARG A 93 10.38 -29.11 -7.60
N VAL A 94 11.08 -28.22 -8.30
CA VAL A 94 11.70 -28.59 -9.55
C VAL A 94 12.82 -29.53 -9.14
N GLU A 95 12.55 -30.83 -9.19
CA GLU A 95 13.61 -31.83 -9.18
C GLU A 95 14.38 -31.62 -10.47
N GLU A 96 15.51 -30.95 -10.35
CA GLU A 96 16.52 -30.88 -11.38
C GLU A 96 16.91 -32.32 -11.75
N VAL A 97 16.44 -32.78 -12.92
CA VAL A 97 16.92 -34.02 -13.50
C VAL A 97 18.34 -33.77 -13.96
N VAL A 98 19.31 -34.32 -13.24
CA VAL A 98 20.69 -34.39 -13.72
C VAL A 98 20.71 -35.33 -14.92
N GLU A 99 20.94 -34.79 -16.11
CA GLU A 99 21.24 -35.61 -17.29
C GLU A 99 22.57 -36.34 -17.06
N PRO A 100 22.67 -37.64 -17.40
CA PRO A 100 23.77 -38.50 -16.98
C PRO A 100 25.14 -38.19 -17.62
N ASP A 101 25.27 -37.14 -18.44
CA ASP A 101 26.54 -36.76 -19.06
C ASP A 101 27.40 -35.77 -18.24
N ASP A 102 26.90 -35.26 -17.10
CA ASP A 102 27.69 -34.41 -16.18
C ASP A 102 28.67 -35.20 -15.27
N LEU A 103 28.94 -36.47 -15.60
CA LEU A 103 30.01 -37.28 -14.98
C LEU A 103 31.12 -37.67 -15.97
N ALA A 104 31.37 -36.85 -16.98
CA ALA A 104 32.60 -36.95 -17.76
C ALA A 104 33.72 -36.12 -17.09
N LEU A 105 34.40 -36.75 -16.12
CA LEU A 105 35.77 -36.41 -15.73
C LEU A 105 36.75 -36.61 -16.90
#